data_AF-A0A9N8YWV9-F1
#
_entry.id   AF-A0A9N8YWV9-F1
#
_cell.length_a   1.000
_cell.length_b   1.000
_cell.length_c   1.000
_cell.angle_alpha   90.00
_cell.angle_beta   90.00
_cell.angle_gamma   90.00
#
_symmetry.space_group_name_H-M   'P 1'
#
loop_
_entity.id
_entity.type
_entity.pdbx_description
1 polymer ?
#
loop_
_entity_poly.entity_id
_entity_poly.type
_entity_poly.pdbx_seq_one_letter_code
_entity_poly.pdbx_strand_id
1 'polypeptide(L)'
;MNEEFTLRIIDGFDVNPGCLKCRRKRINSTQFCGRCFATNSLIVNSGNINIDDFIKETHSPFKNLNVPFLEWAPYDEFTNIELIGIGGFSQIYKATWKKNDGINYILNGGTFDRSKNEIVLKVLKDSQNVDTEFLKEMLWSNTGATN
;
A
#
# COMPACT_ATOMS: atom_id res chain seq x y z
N MET A 1 11.06 8.44 -9.84
CA MET A 1 11.49 9.70 -9.18
C MET A 1 11.65 9.40 -7.71
N ASN A 2 12.88 9.43 -7.18
CA ASN A 2 13.16 9.01 -5.81
C ASN A 2 12.91 10.21 -4.88
N GLU A 3 11.86 10.16 -4.05
CA GLU A 3 11.59 11.21 -3.06
C GLU A 3 12.32 10.93 -1.74
N GLU A 4 13.07 11.91 -1.25
CA GLU A 4 13.83 11.83 -0.01
C GLU A 4 13.03 12.43 1.17
N PHE A 5 12.92 11.69 2.27
CA PHE A 5 12.21 12.10 3.49
C PHE A 5 13.21 12.41 4.61
N THR A 6 13.31 13.67 5.03
CA THR A 6 14.34 14.11 5.99
C THR A 6 13.74 14.74 7.26
N LEU A 7 14.49 14.69 8.36
CA LEU A 7 14.18 15.46 9.56
C LEU A 7 14.52 16.92 9.27
N ARG A 8 13.52 17.80 9.18
CA ARG A 8 13.76 19.25 9.14
C ARG A 8 13.93 19.77 10.56
N ILE A 9 15.17 20.09 10.93
CA ILE A 9 15.48 20.92 12.10
C ILE A 9 15.70 22.33 11.54
N ILE A 10 14.84 23.28 11.92
CA ILE A 10 14.99 24.69 11.54
C ILE A 10 15.48 25.40 12.79
N ASP A 11 16.69 25.94 12.74
CA ASP A 11 17.28 26.68 13.85
C ASP A 11 16.46 27.95 14.15
N GLY A 12 15.95 28.06 15.37
CA GLY A 12 15.60 29.35 15.99
C GLY A 12 14.13 29.79 16.00
N PHE A 13 13.17 29.09 15.39
CA PHE A 13 11.74 29.39 15.55
C PHE A 13 10.90 28.11 15.65
N ASP A 14 10.13 28.00 16.74
CA ASP A 14 9.38 26.82 17.15
C ASP A 14 8.10 26.59 16.31
N VAL A 15 8.28 26.38 15.01
CA VAL A 15 7.22 25.90 14.11
C VAL A 15 7.68 24.58 13.55
N ASN A 16 7.49 23.51 14.32
CA ASN A 16 7.68 22.14 13.87
C ASN A 16 6.78 21.92 12.62
N PRO A 17 7.31 21.92 11.38
CA PRO A 17 6.49 21.70 10.21
C PRO A 17 6.33 20.18 10.09
N GLY A 18 5.65 19.59 11.07
CA GLY A 18 5.21 18.22 10.97
C GLY A 18 4.31 18.07 9.75
N CYS A 19 4.14 16.84 9.29
CA CYS A 19 3.31 16.50 8.15
C CYS A 19 1.99 17.29 8.13
N LEU A 20 1.66 17.95 7.02
CA LEU A 20 0.44 18.77 6.92
C LEU A 20 -0.84 17.99 7.28
N LYS A 21 -0.84 16.68 7.04
CA LYS A 21 -1.98 15.78 7.29
C LYS A 21 -1.97 15.12 8.67
N CYS A 22 -0.80 14.77 9.22
CA CYS A 22 -0.72 13.94 10.45
C CYS A 22 0.25 14.44 11.51
N ARG A 23 0.89 15.60 11.30
CA ARG A 23 1.85 16.24 12.20
C ARG A 23 3.12 15.42 12.54
N ARG A 24 3.30 14.23 11.97
CA ARG A 24 4.53 13.44 12.15
C ARG A 24 5.75 14.19 11.60
N LYS A 25 6.86 14.03 12.32
CA LYS A 25 8.20 14.45 11.88
C LYS A 25 8.66 13.53 10.73
N ARG A 26 9.71 13.93 10.01
CA ARG A 26 10.21 13.30 8.75
C ARG A 26 9.24 13.47 7.59
N ILE A 27 9.45 14.54 6.85
CA ILE A 27 8.61 14.98 5.73
C ILE A 27 9.47 15.14 4.47
N ASN A 28 8.84 15.03 3.30
CA ASN A 28 9.47 15.35 2.02
C ASN A 28 9.43 16.87 1.74
N SER A 29 9.84 17.27 0.53
CA SER A 29 9.77 18.65 0.05
C SER A 29 8.36 19.25 0.07
N THR A 30 7.32 18.42 -0.07
CA THR A 30 5.91 18.81 -0.07
C THR A 30 5.26 18.81 1.32
N GLN A 31 6.06 18.70 2.39
CA GLN A 31 5.59 18.69 3.79
C GLN A 31 4.65 17.53 4.14
N PHE A 32 4.75 16.40 3.43
CA PHE A 32 4.07 15.15 3.78
C PHE A 32 5.06 14.12 4.31
N CYS A 33 4.66 13.35 5.32
CA CYS A 33 5.42 12.17 5.71
C CYS A 33 5.21 11.05 4.68
N GLY A 34 6.12 10.08 4.61
CA GLY A 34 6.06 8.98 3.62
C GLY A 34 4.70 8.28 3.55
N ARG A 35 4.06 8.02 4.71
CA ARG A 35 2.70 7.46 4.76
C ARG A 35 1.67 8.39 4.12
N CYS A 36 1.64 9.67 4.49
CA CYS A 36 0.66 10.61 3.97
C CYS A 36 0.90 10.93 2.50
N PHE A 37 2.15 10.90 2.03
CA PHE A 37 2.48 11.03 0.63
C PHE A 37 1.98 9.82 -0.18
N ALA A 38 2.29 8.60 0.28
CA ALA A 38 1.82 7.37 -0.36
C ALA A 38 0.29 7.26 -0.40
N THR A 39 -0.41 7.70 0.64
CA THR A 39 -1.88 7.67 0.70
C THR A 39 -2.56 8.89 0.07
N ASN A 40 -1.84 9.96 -0.27
CA ASN A 40 -2.44 11.12 -0.94
C ASN A 40 -2.75 10.86 -2.42
N SER A 41 -2.01 9.93 -3.03
CA SER A 41 -2.07 9.67 -4.47
C SER A 41 -3.07 8.57 -4.85
N LEU A 42 -3.78 7.98 -3.88
CA LEU A 42 -4.65 6.83 -4.12
C LEU A 42 -6.10 7.29 -4.32
N ILE A 43 -6.51 7.36 -5.58
CA ILE A 43 -7.93 7.38 -5.95
C ILE A 43 -8.39 5.92 -5.94
N VAL A 44 -9.22 5.57 -4.95
CA VAL A 44 -9.86 4.25 -4.89
C VAL A 44 -11.24 4.37 -5.50
N ASN A 45 -11.48 3.63 -6.57
CA ASN A 45 -12.78 3.52 -7.23
C ASN A 45 -12.90 2.10 -7.78
N SER A 46 -13.15 1.13 -6.90
CA SER A 46 -13.31 -0.27 -7.29
C SER A 46 -14.70 -0.56 -7.88
N GLY A 47 -15.65 0.38 -7.74
CA GLY A 47 -17.07 0.14 -8.00
C GLY A 47 -17.78 -0.60 -6.85
N ASN A 48 -17.10 -0.92 -5.75
CA ASN A 48 -17.67 -1.53 -4.55
C ASN A 48 -17.32 -0.68 -3.31
N ILE A 49 -18.34 -0.08 -2.69
CA ILE A 49 -18.16 0.83 -1.55
C ILE A 49 -17.52 0.15 -0.33
N ASN A 50 -17.81 -1.13 -0.09
CA ASN A 50 -17.24 -1.86 1.04
C ASN A 50 -15.73 -2.06 0.86
N ILE A 51 -15.28 -2.35 -0.36
CA ILE A 51 -13.85 -2.48 -0.70
C ILE A 51 -13.17 -1.11 -0.61
N ASP A 52 -13.80 -0.09 -1.17
CA ASP A 52 -13.26 1.27 -1.17
C ASP A 52 -13.04 1.79 0.25
N ASP A 53 -14.04 1.61 1.13
CA ASP A 53 -13.97 2.05 2.51
C ASP A 53 -12.96 1.23 3.32
N PHE A 54 -12.92 -0.09 3.12
CA PHE A 54 -11.92 -0.95 3.73
C PHE A 54 -10.48 -0.55 3.37
N ILE A 55 -10.20 -0.23 2.10
CA ILE A 55 -8.86 0.25 1.68
C ILE A 55 -8.55 1.58 2.37
N LYS A 56 -9.49 2.53 2.38
CA LYS A 56 -9.32 3.85 3.04
C LYS A 56 -9.07 3.71 4.54
N GLU A 57 -9.71 2.77 5.22
CA GLU A 57 -9.48 2.50 6.65
C GLU A 57 -8.02 2.10 6.94
N THR A 58 -7.38 1.36 6.03
CA THR A 58 -5.96 1.02 6.18
C THR A 58 -5.03 2.24 6.03
N HIS A 59 -5.49 3.30 5.35
CA HIS A 59 -4.71 4.51 5.06
C HIS A 59 -4.71 5.54 6.18
N SER A 60 -5.36 5.25 7.32
CA SER A 60 -5.48 6.19 8.42
C SER A 60 -4.14 6.88 8.73
N PRO A 61 -4.11 8.22 8.69
CA PRO A 61 -2.90 8.99 8.93
C PRO A 61 -2.41 8.85 10.37
N PHE A 62 -3.17 8.23 11.27
CA PHE A 62 -2.79 8.05 12.68
C PHE A 62 -2.21 6.66 12.98
N LYS A 63 -2.32 5.69 12.06
CA LYS A 63 -1.68 4.37 12.21
C LYS A 63 -0.15 4.49 12.21
N ASN A 64 0.50 3.66 13.03
CA ASN A 64 1.97 3.60 13.12
C ASN A 64 2.61 3.38 11.75
N LEU A 65 3.80 3.96 11.51
CA LEU A 65 4.49 3.85 10.21
C LEU A 65 4.77 2.39 9.81
N ASN A 66 4.90 1.50 10.79
CA ASN A 66 5.15 0.07 10.58
C ASN A 66 3.89 -0.75 10.27
N VAL A 67 2.70 -0.14 10.34
CA VAL A 67 1.45 -0.84 10.01
C VAL A 67 1.25 -0.79 8.49
N PRO A 68 1.21 -1.95 7.80
CA PRO A 68 0.96 -2.01 6.37
C PRO A 68 -0.35 -1.32 6.00
N PHE A 69 -0.44 -0.87 4.76
CA PHE A 69 -1.67 -0.34 4.17
C PHE A 69 -1.89 -1.00 2.81
N LEU A 70 -3.15 -1.10 2.41
CA LEU A 70 -3.50 -1.71 1.13
C LEU A 70 -3.34 -0.72 -0.01
N GLU A 71 -2.89 -1.17 -1.16
CA GLU A 71 -2.78 -0.34 -2.36
C GLU A 71 -3.79 -0.81 -3.40
N TRP A 72 -4.56 0.12 -3.97
CA TRP A 72 -5.44 -0.19 -5.09
C TRP A 72 -4.63 -0.25 -6.38
N ALA A 73 -4.81 -1.32 -7.13
CA ALA A 73 -4.15 -1.58 -8.41
C ALA A 73 -5.21 -1.93 -9.47
N PRO A 74 -5.37 -1.10 -10.51
CA PRO A 74 -6.20 -1.43 -11.66
C PRO A 74 -5.74 -2.73 -12.34
N TYR A 75 -6.70 -3.54 -12.79
CA TYR A 75 -6.40 -4.87 -13.36
C TYR A 75 -5.56 -4.79 -14.65
N ASP A 76 -5.71 -3.72 -15.43
CA ASP A 76 -4.96 -3.43 -16.67
C ASP A 76 -3.48 -3.07 -16.44
N GLU A 77 -3.08 -2.82 -15.19
CA GLU A 77 -1.68 -2.67 -14.81
C GLU A 77 -0.93 -4.02 -14.71
N PHE A 78 -1.64 -5.15 -14.79
CA PHE A 78 -1.05 -6.48 -14.76
C PHE A 78 -0.85 -7.05 -16.16
N THR A 79 0.29 -7.70 -16.38
CA THR A 79 0.64 -8.43 -17.62
C THR A 79 1.17 -9.82 -17.33
N ASN A 80 1.37 -10.63 -18.37
CA ASN A 80 1.89 -12.00 -18.26
C ASN A 80 1.11 -12.84 -17.24
N ILE A 81 -0.22 -12.74 -17.30
CA ILE A 81 -1.12 -13.40 -16.35
C ILE A 81 -1.23 -14.88 -16.72
N GLU A 82 -0.73 -15.75 -15.87
CA GLU A 82 -0.70 -17.21 -16.06
C GLU A 82 -1.38 -17.91 -14.89
N LEU A 83 -2.32 -18.82 -15.16
CA LEU A 83 -2.96 -19.61 -14.11
C LEU A 83 -1.98 -20.66 -13.57
N ILE A 84 -1.70 -20.62 -12.27
CA ILE A 84 -0.77 -21.55 -11.61
C ILE A 84 -1.46 -22.49 -10.61
N GLY A 85 -2.74 -22.26 -10.31
CA GLY A 85 -3.48 -23.16 -9.42
C GLY A 85 -4.97 -22.83 -9.33
N ILE A 86 -5.76 -23.86 -9.06
CA ILE A 86 -7.20 -23.75 -8.81
C ILE A 86 -7.48 -24.39 -7.45
N GLY A 87 -8.07 -23.63 -6.54
CA GLY A 87 -8.59 -24.12 -5.27
C GLY A 87 -10.11 -24.18 -5.24
N GLY A 88 -10.66 -24.61 -4.10
CA GLY A 88 -12.11 -24.64 -3.88
C GLY A 88 -12.76 -23.25 -4.02
N PHE A 89 -12.11 -22.21 -3.51
CA PHE A 89 -12.66 -20.86 -3.39
C PHE A 89 -11.94 -19.79 -4.23
N SER A 90 -10.84 -20.14 -4.90
CA SER A 90 -10.04 -19.16 -5.64
C SER A 90 -9.28 -19.78 -6.80
N GLN A 91 -8.94 -18.95 -7.77
CA GLN A 91 -7.93 -19.22 -8.79
C GLN A 91 -6.67 -18.40 -8.46
N ILE A 92 -5.51 -19.01 -8.61
CA ILE A 92 -4.22 -18.40 -8.32
C ILE A 92 -3.50 -18.19 -9.65
N TYR A 93 -3.12 -16.95 -9.91
CA TYR A 93 -2.37 -16.57 -11.09
C TYR A 93 -1.02 -15.99 -10.71
N LYS A 94 -0.04 -16.24 -11.56
CA LYS A 94 1.21 -15.51 -11.62
C LYS A 94 1.02 -14.32 -12.56
N ALA A 95 1.54 -13.14 -12.23
CA ALA A 95 1.47 -11.96 -13.08
C ALA A 95 2.67 -11.03 -12.89
N THR A 96 2.83 -10.07 -13.78
CA THR A 96 3.78 -8.96 -13.68
C THR A 96 3.02 -7.66 -13.45
N TRP A 97 3.35 -6.87 -12.42
CA TRP A 97 2.75 -5.57 -12.16
C TRP A 97 3.60 -4.42 -12.69
N LYS A 98 3.09 -3.65 -13.67
CA LYS A 98 3.83 -2.58 -14.35
C LYS A 98 4.26 -1.42 -13.45
N LYS A 99 3.50 -1.14 -12.37
CA LYS A 99 3.69 0.03 -11.51
C LYS A 99 5.04 0.06 -10.78
N ASN A 100 5.66 -1.10 -10.58
CA ASN A 100 6.89 -1.24 -9.80
C ASN A 100 8.18 -1.17 -10.64
N ASP A 101 8.07 -0.94 -11.95
CA ASP A 101 9.25 -0.78 -12.80
C ASP A 101 10.06 0.46 -12.40
N GLY A 102 11.31 0.25 -12.01
CA GLY A 102 12.25 1.33 -11.68
C GLY A 102 12.05 2.04 -10.32
N ILE A 103 11.25 1.51 -9.39
CA ILE A 103 11.09 2.10 -8.05
C ILE A 103 12.04 1.43 -7.06
N ASN A 104 13.00 2.19 -6.51
CA ASN A 104 13.89 1.76 -5.44
C ASN A 104 13.61 2.56 -4.16
N TYR A 105 13.35 1.88 -3.05
CA TYR A 105 13.27 2.53 -1.74
C TYR A 105 14.52 2.22 -0.92
N ILE A 106 15.09 3.23 -0.27
CA ILE A 106 16.11 3.02 0.76
C ILE A 106 15.39 3.10 2.11
N LEU A 107 15.34 1.98 2.83
CA LEU A 107 14.78 1.92 4.18
C LEU A 107 15.87 1.42 5.14
N ASN A 108 16.23 2.26 6.13
CA ASN A 108 17.06 1.91 7.29
C ASN A 108 18.23 0.95 7.01
N GLY A 109 19.13 1.32 6.09
CA GLY A 109 20.37 0.57 5.82
C GLY A 109 20.24 -0.54 4.77
N GLY A 110 19.09 -0.70 4.11
CA GLY A 110 18.90 -1.60 2.98
C GLY A 110 18.19 -0.95 1.80
N THR A 111 18.57 -1.36 0.59
CA THR A 111 17.86 -1.05 -0.67
C THR A 111 16.76 -2.08 -0.87
N PHE A 112 15.50 -1.65 -0.87
CA PHE A 112 14.37 -2.48 -1.28
C PHE A 112 14.20 -2.34 -2.79
N ASP A 113 14.70 -3.33 -3.51
CA ASP A 113 14.58 -3.42 -4.96
C ASP A 113 13.20 -3.97 -5.34
N ARG A 114 12.33 -3.05 -5.78
CA ARG A 114 10.98 -3.40 -6.26
C ARG A 114 10.97 -3.83 -7.73
N SER A 115 12.12 -3.94 -8.39
CA SER A 115 12.25 -4.37 -9.81
C SER A 115 11.73 -5.78 -10.08
N LYS A 116 11.57 -6.61 -9.04
CA LYS A 116 10.83 -7.87 -9.14
C LYS A 116 9.34 -7.58 -9.23
N ASN A 117 8.88 -7.34 -10.46
CA ASN A 117 7.48 -7.06 -10.79
C ASN A 117 6.59 -8.30 -10.74
N GLU A 118 7.14 -9.49 -10.47
CA GLU A 118 6.39 -10.74 -10.41
C GLU A 118 5.57 -10.82 -9.12
N ILE A 119 4.27 -11.02 -9.27
CA ILE A 119 3.30 -11.08 -8.19
C ILE A 119 2.40 -12.32 -8.33
N VAL A 120 1.71 -12.64 -7.24
CA VAL A 120 0.65 -13.64 -7.21
C VAL A 120 -0.70 -12.93 -7.09
N LEU A 121 -1.58 -13.16 -8.06
CA LEU A 121 -2.97 -12.72 -8.02
C LEU A 121 -3.85 -13.87 -7.53
N LYS A 122 -4.50 -13.69 -6.38
CA LYS A 122 -5.52 -14.61 -5.87
C LYS A 122 -6.90 -14.07 -6.22
N VAL A 123 -7.53 -14.67 -7.23
CA VAL A 123 -8.87 -14.30 -7.69
C VAL A 123 -9.89 -15.15 -6.97
N LEU A 124 -10.78 -14.50 -6.22
CA LEU A 124 -11.81 -15.16 -5.43
C LEU A 124 -13.04 -15.44 -6.30
N LYS A 125 -13.66 -16.61 -6.08
CA LYS A 125 -14.99 -16.88 -6.66
C LYS A 125 -16.02 -15.95 -6.01
N ASP A 126 -17.02 -15.52 -6.79
CA ASP A 126 -18.10 -14.65 -6.34
C ASP A 126 -17.64 -13.32 -5.69
N SER A 127 -16.51 -12.78 -6.16
CA SER A 127 -15.89 -11.56 -5.62
C SER A 127 -16.77 -10.30 -5.66
N GLN A 128 -17.84 -10.33 -6.48
CA GLN A 128 -18.83 -9.25 -6.54
C GLN A 128 -19.65 -9.13 -5.23
N ASN A 129 -19.77 -10.21 -4.46
CA ASN A 129 -20.54 -10.27 -3.22
C ASN A 129 -19.65 -10.25 -1.96
N VAL A 130 -18.42 -9.72 -2.07
CA VAL A 130 -17.51 -9.62 -0.92
C VAL A 130 -18.13 -8.70 0.13
N ASP A 131 -18.34 -9.24 1.33
CA ASP A 131 -18.82 -8.50 2.49
C ASP A 131 -17.66 -8.04 3.40
N THR A 132 -18.01 -7.26 4.41
CA THR A 132 -17.04 -6.70 5.36
C THR A 132 -16.42 -7.75 6.29
N GLU A 133 -17.05 -8.91 6.48
CA GLU A 133 -16.54 -9.98 7.35
C GLU A 133 -15.37 -10.69 6.67
N PHE A 134 -15.55 -11.03 5.39
CA PHE A 134 -14.50 -11.57 4.54
C PHE A 134 -13.26 -10.65 4.46
N LEU A 135 -13.49 -9.33 4.32
CA LEU A 135 -12.40 -8.35 4.27
C LEU A 135 -11.63 -8.26 5.60
N LYS A 136 -12.30 -8.41 6.76
CA LYS A 136 -11.64 -8.41 8.07
C LYS A 136 -10.74 -9.64 8.27
N GLU A 137 -11.17 -10.81 7.82
CA GLU A 137 -10.37 -12.04 7.88
C GLU A 137 -9.06 -11.93 7.08
N MET A 138 -9.07 -11.20 5.96
CA MET A 138 -7.86 -10.93 5.16
C MET A 138 -6.80 -10.12 5.93
N LEU A 139 -7.18 -9.26 6.89
CA LEU A 139 -6.20 -8.55 7.72
C LEU A 139 -5.59 -9.48 8.77
N TRP A 140 -6.40 -10.32 9.42
CA TRP A 140 -5.94 -11.18 10.51
C TRP A 140 -5.01 -12.30 10.02
N SER A 141 -5.26 -12.86 8.84
CA SER A 141 -4.37 -13.86 8.22
C SER A 141 -2.97 -13.31 7.92
N ASN A 142 -2.83 -12.00 7.65
CA ASN A 142 -1.55 -11.33 7.42
C ASN A 142 -0.84 -10.90 8.72
N THR A 143 -1.54 -10.88 9.87
CA THR A 143 -0.95 -10.60 11.19
C THR A 143 -0.50 -11.84 11.95
N GLY A 144 -0.83 -13.05 11.47
CA GLY A 144 -0.41 -14.32 12.06
C GLY A 144 0.98 -14.80 11.66
N ALA A 145 1.70 -14.05 10.81
CA ALA A 145 3.07 -14.36 10.38
C ALA A 145 4.11 -13.51 11.15
N THR A 146 4.05 -13.50 12.47
CA THR A 146 5.21 -13.16 13.30
C THR A 146 5.27 -14.15 14.46
N ASN A 147 6.17 -15.13 14.30
CA ASN A 147 6.75 -16.08 15.28
C ASN A 147 5.79 -16.85 16.19
#